data_AF-G0P814-F1
#
_entry.id   AF-G0P814-F1
#
_cell.length_a   1.000
_cell.length_b   1.000
_cell.length_c   1.000
_cell.angle_alpha   90.00
_cell.angle_beta   90.00
_cell.angle_gamma   90.00
#
_symmetry.space_group_name_H-M   'P 1'
#
loop_
_entity.id
_entity.type
_entity.pdbx_description
1 polymer ?
#
loop_
_entity_poly.entity_id
_entity_poly.type
_entity_poly.pdbx_seq_one_letter_code
_entity_poly.pdbx_strand_id
1 'polypeptide(L)'
;MLRTTLALLLIASTVSTFILPQSQSSSLTCLTCIATVKGVEPLALAEGDAVAEHEVKQLCLKEAPTPAAEKTCEDLGDEAVEVMISLIKKGVPPKTICQQLKKC
;
A
#
# COMPACT_ATOMS: atom_id res chain seq x y z
N MET A 1 60.33 -4.20 -0.94
CA MET A 1 59.14 -3.50 -0.41
C MET A 1 57.99 -3.60 -1.41
N LEU A 2 57.34 -4.77 -1.48
CA LEU A 2 56.30 -5.07 -2.48
C LEU A 2 55.38 -6.19 -1.96
N ARG A 3 54.88 -6.10 -0.72
CA ARG A 3 53.99 -7.14 -0.15
C ARG A 3 52.96 -6.60 0.86
N THR A 4 52.69 -5.30 0.88
CA THR A 4 51.77 -4.67 1.85
C THR A 4 50.70 -3.80 1.22
N THR A 5 50.44 -3.94 -0.09
CA THR A 5 49.33 -3.24 -0.78
C THR A 5 48.08 -4.11 -0.97
N LEU A 6 48.02 -5.28 -0.32
CA LEU A 6 46.88 -6.20 -0.40
C LEU A 6 46.19 -6.34 0.96
N ALA A 7 45.92 -5.21 1.62
CA ALA A 7 45.16 -5.17 2.86
C ALA A 7 43.89 -4.34 2.65
N LEU A 8 42.91 -5.03 2.06
CA LEU A 8 41.48 -4.91 2.34
C LEU A 8 40.86 -3.51 2.26
N LEU A 9 40.50 -3.13 1.03
CA LEU A 9 39.28 -2.40 0.71
C LEU A 9 38.04 -3.19 1.19
N LEU A 10 37.77 -3.21 2.50
CA LEU A 10 36.52 -3.69 3.09
C LEU A 10 35.72 -2.53 3.71
N ILE A 11 35.50 -1.48 2.92
CA ILE A 11 34.54 -0.44 3.26
C ILE A 11 33.67 -0.21 2.03
N ALA A 12 32.56 -0.96 1.94
CA ALA A 12 31.39 -0.53 1.19
C ALA A 12 30.19 -1.43 1.57
N SER A 13 29.41 -0.94 2.52
CA SER A 13 27.96 -1.08 2.60
C SER A 13 27.33 -2.35 2.03
N THR A 14 27.13 -3.33 2.89
CA THR A 14 25.96 -4.22 2.79
C THR A 14 25.02 -3.92 3.95
N VAL A 15 24.55 -2.67 4.02
CA VAL A 15 23.18 -2.46 4.52
C VAL A 15 22.31 -3.04 3.42
N SER A 16 22.03 -4.34 3.53
CA SER A 16 21.01 -5.00 2.73
C SER A 16 19.68 -4.35 3.09
N THR A 17 19.39 -3.20 2.48
CA THR A 17 18.02 -2.81 2.23
C THR A 17 17.44 -3.98 1.46
N PHE A 18 16.58 -4.75 2.14
CA PHE A 18 15.63 -5.63 1.48
C PHE A 18 14.75 -4.74 0.59
N ILE A 19 15.26 -4.36 -0.58
CA ILE A 19 14.43 -3.95 -1.69
C ILE A 19 13.86 -5.27 -2.20
N LEU A 20 12.74 -5.68 -1.59
CA LEU A 20 11.88 -6.71 -2.13
C LEU A 20 11.68 -6.39 -3.63
N PRO A 21 11.84 -7.37 -4.55
CA PRO A 21 11.62 -7.13 -5.98
C PRO A 21 10.19 -6.62 -6.18
N GLN A 22 10.02 -5.32 -6.44
CA GLN A 22 8.70 -4.71 -6.57
C GLN A 22 7.91 -5.20 -7.80
N SER A 23 8.51 -6.05 -8.65
CA SER A 23 7.91 -6.55 -9.87
C SER A 23 6.91 -7.70 -9.67
N GLN A 24 6.98 -8.44 -8.57
CA GLN A 24 5.92 -9.41 -8.19
C GLN A 24 4.93 -8.84 -7.17
N SER A 25 5.32 -7.81 -6.41
CA SER A 25 4.40 -7.14 -5.49
C SER A 25 3.40 -6.26 -6.22
N SER A 26 3.75 -5.66 -7.37
CA SER A 26 2.84 -4.76 -8.09
C SER A 26 1.57 -5.46 -8.59
N SER A 27 1.65 -6.72 -9.04
CA SER A 27 0.46 -7.46 -9.48
C SER A 27 -0.46 -7.83 -8.31
N LEU A 28 0.09 -8.33 -7.20
CA LEU A 28 -0.68 -8.66 -6.02
C LEU A 28 -1.26 -7.41 -5.36
N THR A 29 -0.44 -6.36 -5.16
CA THR A 29 -0.88 -5.06 -4.63
C THR A 29 -1.96 -4.44 -5.52
N CYS A 30 -1.86 -4.58 -6.84
CA CYS A 30 -2.88 -4.11 -7.77
C CYS A 30 -4.20 -4.90 -7.63
N LEU A 31 -4.14 -6.23 -7.56
CA LEU A 31 -5.32 -7.07 -7.37
C LEU A 31 -6.00 -6.80 -6.02
N THR A 32 -5.23 -6.67 -4.95
CA THR A 32 -5.74 -6.33 -3.62
C THR A 32 -6.42 -4.97 -3.64
N CYS A 33 -5.79 -3.94 -4.23
CA CYS A 33 -6.42 -2.63 -4.37
C CYS A 33 -7.75 -2.69 -5.13
N ILE A 34 -7.79 -3.39 -6.27
CA ILE A 34 -9.02 -3.52 -7.07
C ILE A 34 -10.12 -4.22 -6.27
N ALA A 35 -9.77 -5.26 -5.51
CA ALA A 35 -10.71 -5.96 -4.66
C ALA A 35 -11.24 -5.05 -3.53
N THR A 36 -10.37 -4.29 -2.88
CA THR A 36 -10.76 -3.30 -1.86
C THR A 36 -11.72 -2.27 -2.43
N VAL A 37 -11.39 -1.64 -3.57
CA VAL A 37 -12.26 -0.64 -4.21
C VAL A 37 -13.64 -1.23 -4.53
N LYS A 38 -13.70 -2.45 -5.07
CA LYS A 38 -14.98 -3.13 -5.35
C LYS A 38 -15.79 -3.46 -4.10
N GLY A 39 -15.14 -3.79 -2.99
CA GLY A 39 -15.81 -4.05 -1.71
C GLY A 39 -16.36 -2.77 -1.08
N VAL A 40 -15.66 -1.66 -1.24
CA VAL A 40 -16.01 -0.35 -0.68
C VAL A 40 -17.04 0.39 -1.52
N GLU A 41 -17.06 0.17 -2.84
CA GLU A 41 -17.97 0.80 -3.79
C GLU A 41 -19.46 0.79 -3.38
N PRO A 42 -20.08 -0.36 -3.02
CA PRO A 42 -21.47 -0.36 -2.59
C PRO A 42 -21.70 0.46 -1.31
N LEU A 43 -20.76 0.44 -0.36
CA LEU A 43 -20.87 1.17 0.90
C LEU A 43 -20.76 2.68 0.68
N ALA A 44 -19.80 3.11 -0.13
CA ALA A 44 -19.60 4.51 -0.48
C ALA A 44 -20.82 5.11 -1.20
N LEU A 45 -21.53 4.31 -2.00
CA LEU A 45 -22.69 4.74 -2.76
C LEU A 45 -24.01 4.68 -1.98
N ALA A 46 -24.18 3.70 -1.08
CA ALA A 46 -25.45 3.46 -0.39
C ALA A 46 -25.50 3.98 1.06
N GLU A 47 -24.38 3.94 1.78
CA GLU A 47 -24.33 4.17 3.24
C GLU A 47 -23.56 5.45 3.61
N GLY A 48 -22.75 5.97 2.69
CA GLY A 48 -22.03 7.25 2.83
C GLY A 48 -20.56 7.09 3.22
N ASP A 49 -19.85 8.23 3.21
CA ASP A 49 -18.38 8.26 3.29
C ASP A 49 -17.85 7.69 4.61
N ALA A 50 -18.45 8.08 5.74
CA ALA A 50 -18.04 7.61 7.05
C ALA A 50 -18.14 6.08 7.22
N VAL A 51 -19.15 5.44 6.60
CA VAL A 51 -19.31 3.98 6.65
C VAL A 51 -18.26 3.31 5.77
N ALA A 52 -18.02 3.84 4.57
CA ALA A 52 -16.99 3.36 3.67
C ALA A 52 -15.58 3.51 4.27
N GLU A 53 -15.28 4.65 4.92
CA GLU A 53 -14.02 4.89 5.62
C GLU A 53 -13.80 3.90 6.77
N HIS A 54 -14.84 3.71 7.58
CA HIS A 54 -14.80 2.75 8.68
C HIS A 54 -14.53 1.33 8.18
N GLU A 55 -15.19 0.90 7.11
CA GLU A 55 -14.97 -0.44 6.55
C GLU A 55 -13.55 -0.61 6.02
N VAL A 56 -13.01 0.38 5.31
CA VAL A 56 -11.61 0.34 4.83
C VAL A 56 -10.64 0.20 5.99
N LYS A 57 -10.87 0.94 7.08
CA LYS A 57 -10.04 0.87 8.29
C LYS A 57 -10.14 -0.49 8.97
N GLN A 58 -11.35 -1.05 9.10
CA GLN A 58 -11.57 -2.38 9.67
C GLN A 58 -10.91 -3.49 8.83
N LEU A 59 -11.05 -3.42 7.51
CA LEU A 59 -10.40 -4.35 6.60
C LEU A 59 -8.87 -4.29 6.72
N CYS A 60 -8.30 -3.08 6.82
CA CYS A 60 -6.87 -2.94 7.01
C CYS A 60 -6.42 -3.55 8.35
N LEU A 61 -7.11 -3.23 9.45
CA LEU A 61 -6.78 -3.75 10.78
C LEU A 61 -6.88 -5.28 10.84
N LYS A 62 -7.89 -5.87 10.19
CA LYS A 62 -8.08 -7.32 10.14
C LYS A 62 -6.95 -8.04 9.40
N GLU A 63 -6.41 -7.42 8.36
CA GLU A 63 -5.34 -7.97 7.53
C GLU A 63 -3.94 -7.59 8.04
N ALA A 64 -3.82 -6.78 9.10
CA ALA A 64 -2.56 -6.34 9.66
C ALA A 64 -1.90 -7.46 10.48
N PRO A 65 -0.77 -8.05 10.02
CA PRO A 65 -0.16 -9.19 10.69
C PRO A 65 0.74 -8.79 11.87
N THR A 66 0.95 -7.49 12.09
CA THR A 66 1.88 -6.95 13.09
C THR A 66 1.36 -5.65 13.68
N PRO A 67 1.77 -5.28 14.92
CA PRO A 67 1.41 -3.99 15.52
C PRO A 67 1.85 -2.77 14.71
N ALA A 68 2.95 -2.88 13.94
CA ALA A 68 3.39 -1.82 13.04
C ALA A 68 2.45 -1.65 11.83
N ALA A 69 1.90 -2.76 11.32
CA ALA A 69 0.89 -2.73 10.26
C ALA A 69 -0.46 -2.22 10.79
N GLU A 70 -0.85 -2.58 12.02
CA GLU A 70 -2.05 -2.03 12.68
C GLU A 70 -1.93 -0.53 12.83
N LYS A 71 -0.79 -0.04 13.34
CA LYS A 71 -0.51 1.39 13.41
C LYS A 71 -0.53 2.06 12.02
N THR A 72 -0.05 1.39 10.98
CA THR A 72 -0.15 1.89 9.60
C THR A 72 -1.61 1.95 9.11
N CYS A 73 -2.49 1.09 9.61
CA CYS A 73 -3.92 1.13 9.34
C CYS A 73 -4.66 2.19 10.16
N GLU A 74 -4.16 2.52 11.35
CA GLU A 74 -4.63 3.65 12.15
C GLU A 74 -4.19 4.98 11.56
N ASP A 75 -2.95 5.02 11.06
CA ASP A 75 -2.29 6.13 10.38
C ASP A 75 -2.59 6.16 8.87
N LEU A 76 -3.42 5.24 8.36
CA LEU A 76 -3.94 5.31 6.99
C LEU A 76 -4.62 6.67 6.89
N GLY A 77 -3.95 7.60 6.22
CA GLY A 77 -4.41 8.98 6.17
C GLY A 77 -5.84 8.98 5.64
N ASP A 78 -6.74 9.58 6.41
CA ASP A 78 -8.14 9.78 6.01
C ASP A 78 -8.20 10.26 4.56
N GLU A 79 -7.24 11.10 4.14
CA GLU A 79 -7.03 11.57 2.77
C GLU A 79 -6.92 10.48 1.69
N ALA A 80 -6.22 9.37 1.92
CA ALA A 80 -6.09 8.30 0.92
C ALA A 80 -7.41 7.53 0.74
N VAL A 81 -8.15 7.36 1.83
CA VAL A 81 -9.45 6.69 1.85
C VAL A 81 -10.53 7.61 1.27
N GLU A 82 -10.52 8.88 1.64
CA GLU A 82 -11.36 9.95 1.07
C GLU A 82 -11.15 10.08 -0.44
N VAL A 83 -9.89 10.08 -0.92
CA VAL A 83 -9.58 10.12 -2.36
C VAL A 83 -10.16 8.90 -3.08
N MET A 84 -10.01 7.70 -2.50
CA MET A 84 -10.58 6.48 -3.05
C MET A 84 -12.11 6.58 -3.14
N ILE A 85 -12.79 6.98 -2.07
CA ILE A 85 -14.24 7.14 -2.00
C ILE A 85 -14.73 8.22 -2.96
N SER A 86 -14.03 9.35 -3.06
CA SER A 86 -14.32 10.43 -4.00
C SER A 86 -14.27 9.94 -5.45
N LEU A 87 -13.26 9.14 -5.80
CA LEU A 87 -13.12 8.56 -7.13
C LEU A 87 -14.22 7.52 -7.43
N ILE A 88 -14.60 6.71 -6.44
CA ILE A 88 -15.73 5.78 -6.53
C ILE A 88 -17.02 6.55 -6.86
N LYS A 89 -17.33 7.60 -6.09
CA LYS A 89 -18.53 8.43 -6.30
C LYS A 89 -18.56 9.12 -7.65
N LYS A 90 -17.40 9.38 -8.25
CA LYS A 90 -17.26 9.91 -9.62
C LYS A 90 -17.42 8.85 -10.71
N GLY A 91 -17.67 7.59 -10.34
CA GLY A 91 -17.79 6.47 -11.28
C GLY A 91 -16.46 6.07 -11.93
N VAL A 92 -15.33 6.37 -11.29
CA VAL A 92 -14.01 6.00 -11.82
C VAL A 92 -13.84 4.48 -11.68
N PRO A 93 -13.45 3.75 -12.74
CA PRO A 93 -13.32 2.29 -12.67
C PRO A 93 -12.26 1.85 -11.64
N PRO A 94 -12.46 0.73 -10.92
CA PRO A 94 -11.55 0.29 -9.86
C PRO A 94 -10.08 0.18 -10.26
N LYS A 95 -9.80 -0.31 -11.48
CA LYS A 95 -8.43 -0.38 -12.02
C LYS A 95 -7.80 1.00 -12.17
N THR A 96 -8.56 1.98 -12.65
CA THR A 96 -8.11 3.37 -12.82
C THR A 96 -7.88 4.05 -11.48
N ILE A 97 -8.72 3.79 -10.48
CA ILE A 97 -8.50 4.26 -9.10
C ILE A 97 -7.16 3.73 -8.57
N CYS A 98 -6.92 2.43 -8.70
CA CYS A 98 -5.68 1.82 -8.22
C CYS A 98 -4.42 2.28 -8.97
N GLN A 99 -4.54 2.65 -10.25
CA GLN A 99 -3.47 3.32 -10.99
C GLN A 99 -3.17 4.72 -10.44
N GLN A 100 -4.20 5.51 -10.12
CA GLN A 100 -4.01 6.83 -9.51
C GLN A 100 -3.38 6.75 -8.11
N LEU A 101 -3.72 5.69 -7.35
CA LEU A 101 -3.12 5.41 -6.05
C LEU A 101 -1.72 4.76 -6.13
N LYS A 102 -1.17 4.58 -7.34
CA LYS A 102 0.13 3.92 -7.61
C LYS A 102 0.24 2.52 -6.98
N LYS A 103 -0.90 1.82 -6.89
CA LYS A 103 -1.01 0.42 -6.46
C LYS A 103 -1.06 -0.53 -7.66
N CYS A 104 -1.51 0.02 -8.79
CA CYS A 104 -1.27 -0.38 -10.17
C CYS A 104 -0.59 0.81 -10.88
#